data_AF-A0A817R9X6-F1
#
_entry.id   AF-A0A817R9X6-F1
#
_cell.length_a   1.000
_cell.length_b   1.000
_cell.length_c   1.000
_cell.angle_alpha   90.00
_cell.angle_beta   90.00
_cell.angle_gamma   90.00
#
_symmetry.space_group_name_H-M   'P 1'
#
loop_
_entity.id
_entity.type
_entity.pdbx_description
1 polymer ?
#
loop_
_entity_poly.entity_id
_entity_poly.type
_entity_poly.pdbx_seq_one_letter_code
_entity_poly.pdbx_strand_id
1 'polypeptide(L)'
;MQTGSNHTLKCPYNQWDNPPYRTKAVYRYDGNWDRISRISDRTLCMSIQQGDIDPNTRQPKYRHYDVHNLYGWSQTKPTLDIMRSITGKRSIVLPRSTFVGSGQWSGHWLGDNDATWHEMKRSLIGMVEFNWFGIPFNGADICGFGGTPSEEMCIRWMQVGAFYPYSRNHNVRDTPDQDPASWSASAVAIMVSALHIRYTLLPYYYTLFYKAHTQGSTVIRPLFHEYPTDKAALDIFLQFLIGSHLMIAPVTDDGARQVQVYIPSSPWYNYYTGSRIAAHNQSISMEAPLNIIPILLKGGAILPTQGFANNTKLSREKPFGLTIVIDANGNANGDLFYDDGESIDTIGSKAYFYAKFNWSSTDGQLTMNVIENSYPHMSNLILDSLTFYGLNSIPATIDVKGKQFRPVLRPDTNIVEVTGLGLSMDENHIFTSKGMTTFVHHYLLFVCFFLWVIQGLQIDH
;
A
#
# COMPACT_ATOMS: atom_id res chain seq x y z
N MET A 1 -24.12 -7.19 -17.91
CA MET A 1 -24.79 -8.50 -17.97
C MET A 1 -26.29 -8.27 -18.00
N GLN A 2 -26.95 -8.42 -19.15
CA GLN A 2 -28.41 -8.52 -19.16
C GLN A 2 -28.79 -9.91 -18.65
N THR A 3 -29.16 -10.00 -17.38
CA THR A 3 -29.79 -11.19 -16.79
C THR A 3 -31.24 -11.25 -17.28
N GLY A 4 -31.42 -11.61 -18.53
CA GLY A 4 -32.73 -11.80 -19.15
C GLY A 4 -32.72 -13.04 -20.02
N SER A 5 -33.09 -14.19 -19.46
CA SER A 5 -33.88 -15.26 -20.10
C SER A 5 -33.77 -16.58 -19.32
N ASN A 6 -34.88 -17.02 -18.73
CA ASN A 6 -35.49 -18.37 -18.61
C ASN A 6 -34.68 -19.68 -18.71
N HIS A 7 -33.35 -19.69 -18.61
CA HIS A 7 -32.53 -20.91 -18.60
C HIS A 7 -31.72 -21.00 -17.31
N THR A 8 -32.41 -21.16 -16.18
CA THR A 8 -31.76 -21.66 -14.98
C THR A 8 -31.37 -23.12 -15.21
N LEU A 9 -30.10 -23.46 -14.94
CA LEU A 9 -29.61 -24.83 -14.97
C LEU A 9 -30.55 -25.71 -14.12
N LYS A 10 -31.22 -26.69 -14.74
CA LYS A 10 -32.16 -27.57 -14.05
C LYS A 10 -31.42 -28.71 -13.37
N CYS A 11 -31.02 -28.48 -12.11
CA CYS A 11 -30.32 -29.50 -11.34
C CYS A 11 -31.27 -30.58 -10.78
N PRO A 12 -30.84 -31.86 -10.75
CA PRO A 12 -31.65 -32.97 -10.26
C PRO A 12 -32.02 -32.80 -8.78
N TYR A 13 -33.17 -33.32 -8.37
CA TYR A 13 -33.54 -33.34 -6.95
C TYR A 13 -32.85 -34.50 -6.25
N ASN A 14 -31.76 -34.21 -5.53
CA ASN A 14 -30.97 -35.19 -4.79
C ASN A 14 -30.39 -34.58 -3.50
N GLN A 15 -29.68 -35.39 -2.72
CA GLN A 15 -29.05 -34.98 -1.45
C GLN A 15 -27.86 -34.00 -1.58
N TRP A 16 -27.28 -33.84 -2.78
CA TRP A 16 -26.15 -32.95 -3.02
C TRP A 16 -26.65 -31.53 -3.33
N ASP A 17 -27.61 -31.44 -4.24
CA ASP A 17 -28.25 -30.18 -4.62
C ASP A 17 -29.30 -29.74 -3.57
N ASN A 18 -29.74 -30.64 -2.68
CA ASN A 18 -30.65 -30.38 -1.57
C ASN A 18 -30.16 -31.11 -0.29
N PRO A 19 -29.06 -30.65 0.31
CA PRO A 19 -28.52 -31.31 1.51
C PRO A 19 -29.49 -31.21 2.70
N PRO A 20 -29.44 -32.19 3.62
CA PRO A 20 -30.32 -32.22 4.79
C PRO A 20 -30.10 -30.99 5.70
N TYR A 21 -28.87 -30.46 5.73
CA TYR A 21 -28.53 -29.21 6.40
C TYR A 21 -28.20 -28.13 5.36
N ARG A 22 -29.00 -27.06 5.35
CA ARG A 22 -28.83 -25.92 4.44
C ARG A 22 -28.07 -24.80 5.13
N THR A 23 -26.99 -24.34 4.51
CA THR A 23 -26.23 -23.18 5.01
C THR A 23 -26.92 -21.87 4.63
N LYS A 24 -26.53 -20.75 5.26
CA LYS A 24 -27.04 -19.41 4.90
C LYS A 24 -26.82 -19.05 3.43
N ALA A 25 -25.82 -19.63 2.77
CA ALA A 25 -25.53 -19.42 1.35
C ALA A 25 -26.70 -19.85 0.45
N VAL A 26 -27.52 -20.82 0.91
CA VAL A 26 -28.69 -21.28 0.17
C VAL A 26 -29.80 -20.22 0.19
N TYR A 27 -29.97 -19.42 1.25
CA TYR A 27 -31.19 -18.64 1.46
C TYR A 27 -31.16 -17.20 0.93
N ARG A 28 -30.02 -16.69 0.47
CA ARG A 28 -29.79 -15.24 0.42
C ARG A 28 -29.71 -14.59 -0.96
N TYR A 29 -30.07 -15.31 -2.03
CA TYR A 29 -29.56 -14.88 -3.33
C TYR A 29 -30.51 -14.05 -4.22
N ASP A 30 -31.77 -14.44 -4.41
CA ASP A 30 -32.60 -13.85 -5.46
C ASP A 30 -33.85 -13.11 -4.99
N GLY A 31 -34.07 -13.03 -3.67
CA GLY A 31 -35.24 -12.35 -3.08
C GLY A 31 -36.59 -12.91 -3.53
N ASN A 32 -36.59 -14.03 -4.26
CA ASN A 32 -37.78 -14.70 -4.74
C ASN A 32 -38.21 -15.73 -3.70
N TRP A 33 -39.01 -15.27 -2.76
CA TRP A 33 -39.52 -16.08 -1.65
C TRP A 33 -40.42 -17.24 -2.09
N ASP A 34 -40.87 -17.25 -3.36
CA ASP A 34 -41.78 -18.25 -3.90
C ASP A 34 -41.09 -19.53 -4.41
N ARG A 35 -39.75 -19.52 -4.57
CA ARG A 35 -38.99 -20.73 -4.92
C ARG A 35 -38.05 -21.19 -3.81
N ILE A 36 -37.95 -22.51 -3.66
CA ILE A 36 -36.98 -23.11 -2.75
C ILE A 36 -35.58 -22.88 -3.32
N SER A 37 -34.80 -22.02 -2.69
CA SER A 37 -33.40 -21.78 -3.05
C SER A 37 -32.55 -23.04 -2.83
N ARG A 38 -31.50 -23.17 -3.64
CA ARG A 38 -30.65 -24.37 -3.72
C ARG A 38 -29.19 -23.99 -3.71
N ILE A 39 -28.33 -24.87 -3.22
CA ILE A 39 -26.89 -24.63 -3.21
C ILE A 39 -26.30 -24.46 -4.63
N SER A 40 -26.98 -24.99 -5.65
CA SER A 40 -26.62 -24.85 -7.06
C SER A 40 -27.05 -23.52 -7.70
N ASP A 41 -27.68 -22.59 -6.94
CA ASP A 41 -28.10 -21.30 -7.50
C ASP A 41 -26.88 -20.48 -7.97
N ARG A 42 -26.94 -20.00 -9.23
CA ARG A 42 -25.86 -19.29 -9.96
C ARG A 42 -24.53 -20.07 -10.08
N THR A 43 -24.58 -21.40 -9.98
CA THR A 43 -23.43 -22.27 -10.21
C THR A 43 -23.83 -23.59 -10.89
N LEU A 44 -22.90 -24.53 -10.98
CA LEU A 44 -23.12 -25.86 -11.54
C LEU A 44 -23.95 -26.74 -10.58
N CYS A 45 -24.57 -27.79 -11.09
CA CYS A 45 -25.22 -28.78 -10.23
C CYS A 45 -24.17 -29.49 -9.36
N MET A 46 -24.49 -29.68 -8.09
CA MET A 46 -23.58 -30.28 -7.10
C MET A 46 -23.24 -31.74 -7.41
N SER A 47 -24.11 -32.40 -8.16
CA SER A 47 -23.94 -33.79 -8.61
C SER A 47 -22.98 -33.98 -9.80
N ILE A 48 -22.53 -32.90 -10.44
CA ILE A 48 -21.59 -32.98 -11.58
C ILE A 48 -20.24 -33.53 -11.10
N GLN A 49 -19.66 -34.45 -11.87
CA GLN A 49 -18.35 -35.06 -11.61
C GLN A 49 -17.24 -34.23 -12.28
N GLN A 50 -16.11 -34.06 -11.59
CA GLN A 50 -14.95 -33.23 -11.96
C GLN A 50 -13.63 -33.88 -11.53
N GLY A 51 -12.52 -33.32 -12.01
CA GLY A 51 -11.16 -33.75 -11.70
C GLY A 51 -10.65 -34.86 -12.61
N ASP A 52 -9.44 -35.31 -12.32
CA ASP A 52 -8.79 -36.39 -13.08
C ASP A 52 -9.62 -37.68 -13.06
N ILE A 53 -9.51 -38.44 -14.13
CA ILE A 53 -10.11 -39.77 -14.21
C ILE A 53 -9.39 -40.70 -13.24
N ASP A 54 -10.13 -41.24 -12.27
CA ASP A 54 -9.62 -42.25 -11.36
C ASP A 54 -9.28 -43.53 -12.16
N PRO A 55 -8.04 -44.04 -12.08
CA PRO A 55 -7.60 -45.16 -12.91
C PRO A 55 -8.32 -46.48 -12.61
N ASN A 56 -8.88 -46.63 -11.40
CA ASN A 56 -9.60 -47.83 -10.99
C ASN A 56 -11.07 -47.79 -11.42
N THR A 57 -11.73 -46.63 -11.29
CA THR A 57 -13.17 -46.50 -11.58
C THR A 57 -13.48 -46.01 -12.99
N ARG A 58 -12.49 -45.45 -13.70
CA ARG A 58 -12.64 -44.77 -15.00
C ARG A 58 -13.67 -43.64 -14.99
N GLN A 59 -13.90 -43.02 -13.83
CA GLN A 59 -14.79 -41.87 -13.64
C GLN A 59 -14.02 -40.67 -13.09
N PRO A 60 -14.50 -39.43 -13.28
CA PRO A 60 -13.89 -38.27 -12.63
C PRO A 60 -13.97 -38.43 -11.10
N LYS A 61 -12.89 -38.01 -10.43
CA LYS A 61 -12.66 -38.36 -9.02
C LYS A 61 -13.56 -37.64 -8.02
N TYR A 62 -14.07 -36.45 -8.34
CA TYR A 62 -14.72 -35.59 -7.35
C TYR A 62 -16.09 -35.11 -7.81
N ARG A 63 -17.04 -34.97 -6.87
CA ARG A 63 -18.30 -34.26 -7.14
C ARG A 63 -18.11 -32.77 -6.95
N HIS A 64 -18.84 -31.96 -7.72
CA HIS A 64 -18.85 -30.52 -7.54
C HIS A 64 -19.25 -30.11 -6.13
N TYR A 65 -20.14 -30.86 -5.47
CA TYR A 65 -20.48 -30.69 -4.05
C TYR A 65 -19.24 -30.57 -3.15
N ASP A 66 -18.23 -31.41 -3.39
CA ASP A 66 -17.03 -31.49 -2.56
C ASP A 66 -15.97 -30.44 -2.95
N VAL A 67 -15.95 -30.05 -4.23
CA VAL A 67 -14.87 -29.20 -4.81
C VAL A 67 -15.34 -27.85 -5.34
N HIS A 68 -16.59 -27.44 -5.08
CA HIS A 68 -17.16 -26.19 -5.60
C HIS A 68 -16.28 -24.97 -5.29
N ASN A 69 -15.85 -24.83 -4.02
CA ASN A 69 -15.00 -23.71 -3.58
C ASN A 69 -13.55 -23.81 -4.08
N LEU A 70 -13.16 -24.90 -4.75
CA LEU A 70 -11.83 -25.07 -5.35
C LEU A 70 -11.81 -24.71 -6.83
N TYR A 71 -12.94 -24.37 -7.44
CA TYR A 71 -13.01 -24.16 -8.89
C TYR A 71 -12.05 -23.05 -9.36
N GLY A 72 -12.15 -21.85 -8.79
CA GLY A 72 -11.24 -20.73 -9.13
C GLY A 72 -9.78 -21.02 -8.77
N TRP A 73 -9.54 -21.65 -7.62
CA TRP A 73 -8.21 -22.10 -7.19
C TRP A 73 -7.56 -23.06 -8.21
N SER A 74 -8.31 -24.07 -8.67
CA SER A 74 -7.83 -25.07 -9.63
C SER A 74 -7.56 -24.50 -11.03
N GLN A 75 -8.26 -23.42 -11.40
CA GLN A 75 -8.04 -22.71 -12.66
C GLN A 75 -6.79 -21.82 -12.62
N THR A 76 -6.46 -21.29 -11.44
CA THR A 76 -5.47 -20.22 -11.27
C THR A 76 -4.07 -20.67 -11.70
N LYS A 77 -3.57 -21.79 -11.15
CA LYS A 77 -2.21 -22.26 -11.46
C LYS A 77 -2.03 -22.64 -12.94
N PRO A 78 -2.92 -23.43 -13.58
CA PRO A 78 -2.81 -23.70 -15.01
C PRO A 78 -2.81 -22.44 -15.88
N THR A 79 -3.61 -21.43 -15.51
CA THR A 79 -3.62 -20.13 -16.20
C THR A 79 -2.25 -19.46 -16.10
N LEU A 80 -1.67 -19.42 -14.90
CA LEU A 80 -0.33 -18.86 -14.69
C LEU A 80 0.75 -19.62 -15.47
N ASP A 81 0.71 -20.96 -15.45
CA ASP A 81 1.69 -21.80 -16.13
C ASP A 81 1.67 -21.55 -17.65
N ILE A 82 0.47 -21.45 -18.26
CA ILE A 82 0.32 -21.11 -19.69
C ILE A 82 0.82 -19.68 -19.97
N MET A 83 0.49 -18.71 -19.12
CA MET A 83 0.97 -17.34 -19.31
C MET A 83 2.50 -17.26 -19.24
N ARG A 84 3.12 -18.02 -18.32
CA ARG A 84 4.58 -18.13 -18.22
C ARG A 84 5.19 -18.82 -19.44
N SER A 85 4.58 -19.90 -19.94
CA SER A 85 5.09 -20.59 -21.13
C SER A 85 5.01 -19.74 -22.40
N ILE A 86 3.97 -18.89 -22.53
CA ILE A 86 3.81 -18.01 -23.68
C ILE A 86 4.76 -16.81 -23.61
N THR A 87 4.92 -16.22 -22.43
CA THR A 87 5.65 -14.94 -22.28
C THR A 87 7.11 -15.09 -21.89
N GLY A 88 7.50 -16.22 -21.30
CA GLY A 88 8.81 -16.42 -20.66
C GLY A 88 9.02 -15.58 -19.40
N LYS A 89 7.96 -14.94 -18.86
CA LYS A 89 8.02 -13.96 -17.77
C LYS A 89 7.12 -14.36 -16.60
N ARG A 90 7.33 -13.76 -15.43
CA ARG A 90 6.61 -14.01 -14.17
C ARG A 90 5.09 -14.01 -14.32
N SER A 91 4.59 -13.06 -15.13
CA SER A 91 3.19 -12.80 -15.41
C SER A 91 2.33 -12.52 -14.16
N ILE A 92 1.05 -12.23 -14.37
CA ILE A 92 0.07 -12.00 -13.32
C ILE A 92 -1.27 -12.64 -13.69
N VAL A 93 -1.91 -13.27 -12.71
CA VAL A 93 -3.29 -13.77 -12.81
C VAL A 93 -4.11 -13.13 -11.70
N LEU A 94 -5.32 -12.69 -12.02
CA LEU A 94 -6.26 -12.05 -11.10
C LEU A 94 -7.59 -12.81 -11.15
N PRO A 95 -7.75 -13.90 -10.39
CA PRO A 95 -9.01 -14.62 -10.26
C PRO A 95 -9.95 -13.92 -9.27
N ARG A 96 -11.25 -14.04 -9.53
CA ARG A 96 -12.28 -13.59 -8.58
C ARG A 96 -12.46 -14.57 -7.43
N SER A 97 -12.60 -15.87 -7.74
CA SER A 97 -12.73 -16.91 -6.72
C SER A 97 -11.35 -17.36 -6.25
N THR A 98 -11.17 -17.42 -4.93
CA THR A 98 -9.93 -17.85 -4.28
C THR A 98 -10.21 -18.91 -3.22
N PHE A 99 -9.19 -19.68 -2.86
CA PHE A 99 -9.19 -20.60 -1.72
C PHE A 99 -7.86 -20.47 -0.97
N VAL A 100 -7.71 -21.18 0.15
CA VAL A 100 -6.46 -21.19 0.92
C VAL A 100 -5.27 -21.53 0.01
N GLY A 101 -4.26 -20.66 0.02
CA GLY A 101 -3.04 -20.81 -0.80
C GLY A 101 -3.11 -20.20 -2.20
N SER A 102 -4.26 -19.65 -2.65
CA SER A 102 -4.37 -19.01 -3.98
C SER A 102 -3.31 -17.92 -4.20
N GLY A 103 -2.92 -17.17 -3.16
CA GLY A 103 -1.92 -16.11 -3.25
C GLY A 103 -0.52 -16.55 -3.66
N GLN A 104 -0.24 -17.85 -3.65
CA GLN A 104 1.00 -18.40 -4.19
C GLN A 104 1.13 -18.16 -5.71
N TRP A 105 0.00 -18.01 -6.41
CA TRP A 105 -0.05 -17.94 -7.88
C TRP A 105 -0.78 -16.72 -8.42
N SER A 106 -1.48 -15.95 -7.58
CA SER A 106 -2.31 -14.85 -8.05
C SER A 106 -2.40 -13.67 -7.09
N GLY A 107 -2.82 -12.53 -7.64
CA GLY A 107 -3.45 -11.49 -6.84
C GLY A 107 -4.95 -11.74 -6.67
N HIS A 108 -5.68 -10.71 -6.28
CA HIS A 108 -7.14 -10.71 -6.20
C HIS A 108 -7.69 -9.27 -6.29
N TRP A 109 -8.94 -9.09 -6.70
CA TRP A 109 -9.65 -7.84 -6.48
C TRP A 109 -10.98 -8.14 -5.78
N LEU A 110 -11.45 -7.23 -4.93
CA LEU A 110 -12.56 -7.45 -4.00
C LEU A 110 -13.94 -7.64 -4.67
N GLY A 111 -13.99 -7.75 -6.01
CA GLY A 111 -15.19 -8.05 -6.77
C GLY A 111 -15.97 -6.80 -7.17
N ASP A 112 -17.20 -7.06 -7.60
CA ASP A 112 -18.12 -6.10 -8.21
C ASP A 112 -18.75 -5.23 -7.09
N ASN A 113 -18.05 -4.18 -6.66
CA ASN A 113 -18.52 -3.23 -5.64
C ASN A 113 -19.38 -2.10 -6.23
N ASP A 114 -20.00 -1.28 -5.38
CA ASP A 114 -20.80 -0.12 -5.81
C ASP A 114 -20.09 1.22 -5.52
N ALA A 115 -20.41 2.24 -6.31
CA ALA A 115 -19.96 3.62 -6.19
C ALA A 115 -20.63 4.31 -4.99
N THR A 116 -20.26 3.88 -3.77
CA THR A 116 -20.73 4.45 -2.50
C THR A 116 -19.59 4.60 -1.49
N TRP A 117 -19.70 5.60 -0.60
CA TRP A 117 -18.76 5.79 0.51
C TRP A 117 -18.64 4.57 1.42
N HIS A 118 -19.74 3.81 1.58
CA HIS A 118 -19.76 2.60 2.37
C HIS A 118 -18.88 1.49 1.78
N GLU A 119 -18.91 1.31 0.46
CA GLU A 119 -18.05 0.34 -0.23
C GLU A 119 -16.57 0.78 -0.22
N MET A 120 -16.28 2.08 -0.26
CA MET A 120 -14.93 2.58 -0.05
C MET A 120 -14.41 2.30 1.38
N LYS A 121 -15.27 2.31 2.42
CA LYS A 121 -14.87 1.88 3.77
C LYS A 121 -14.63 0.37 3.83
N ARG A 122 -15.51 -0.42 3.21
CA ARG A 122 -15.38 -1.89 3.18
C ARG A 122 -14.13 -2.37 2.47
N SER A 123 -13.67 -1.66 1.44
CA SER A 123 -12.44 -2.04 0.74
C SER A 123 -11.22 -2.01 1.66
N LEU A 124 -11.17 -1.11 2.66
CA LEU A 124 -10.08 -1.04 3.63
C LEU A 124 -10.00 -2.33 4.47
N ILE A 125 -11.18 -2.82 4.89
CA ILE A 125 -11.32 -4.07 5.64
C ILE A 125 -10.92 -5.25 4.77
N GLY A 126 -11.53 -5.39 3.58
CA GLY A 126 -11.25 -6.51 2.68
C GLY A 126 -9.77 -6.58 2.29
N MET A 127 -9.11 -5.45 2.06
CA MET A 127 -7.69 -5.44 1.74
C MET A 127 -6.79 -5.99 2.84
N VAL A 128 -7.10 -5.63 4.09
CA VAL A 128 -6.38 -6.12 5.27
C VAL A 128 -6.61 -7.62 5.43
N GLU A 129 -7.86 -8.08 5.32
CA GLU A 129 -8.21 -9.50 5.42
C GLU A 129 -7.47 -10.34 4.37
N PHE A 130 -7.42 -9.90 3.10
CA PHE A 130 -6.69 -10.63 2.06
C PHE A 130 -5.17 -10.65 2.25
N ASN A 131 -4.60 -9.69 2.97
CA ASN A 131 -3.20 -9.80 3.40
C ASN A 131 -3.01 -10.92 4.42
N TRP A 132 -3.97 -11.14 5.34
CA TRP A 132 -3.92 -12.28 6.28
C TRP A 132 -4.17 -13.61 5.60
N PHE A 133 -4.98 -13.63 4.54
CA PHE A 133 -5.22 -14.82 3.72
C PHE A 133 -4.02 -15.17 2.82
N GLY A 134 -2.92 -14.42 2.90
CA GLY A 134 -1.71 -14.66 2.12
C GLY A 134 -1.82 -14.21 0.66
N ILE A 135 -2.69 -13.26 0.35
CA ILE A 135 -2.90 -12.69 -1.01
C ILE A 135 -2.61 -11.19 -0.96
N PRO A 136 -1.34 -10.76 -0.79
CA PRO A 136 -1.00 -9.36 -0.54
C PRO A 136 -1.20 -8.45 -1.77
N PHE A 137 -1.22 -9.00 -2.99
CA PHE A 137 -1.49 -8.22 -4.21
C PHE A 137 -3.01 -8.13 -4.43
N ASN A 138 -3.66 -7.26 -3.67
CA ASN A 138 -5.12 -7.08 -3.71
C ASN A 138 -5.57 -5.61 -3.64
N GLY A 139 -6.84 -5.36 -3.97
CA GLY A 139 -7.48 -4.04 -3.95
C GLY A 139 -8.94 -4.08 -4.42
N ALA A 140 -9.62 -2.95 -4.36
CA ALA A 140 -10.99 -2.79 -4.88
C ALA A 140 -11.01 -2.03 -6.21
N ASP A 141 -12.16 -2.09 -6.89
CA ASP A 141 -12.42 -1.24 -8.06
C ASP A 141 -12.64 0.20 -7.58
N ILE A 142 -11.64 1.04 -7.86
CA ILE A 142 -11.59 2.44 -7.43
C ILE A 142 -12.68 3.24 -8.14
N CYS A 143 -13.34 4.13 -7.38
CA CYS A 143 -14.55 4.88 -7.74
C CYS A 143 -15.85 4.04 -7.79
N GLY A 144 -15.75 2.71 -7.67
CA GLY A 144 -16.87 1.77 -7.63
C GLY A 144 -17.20 1.19 -9.00
N PHE A 145 -17.49 -0.10 -9.06
CA PHE A 145 -17.85 -0.79 -10.29
C PHE A 145 -19.30 -0.50 -10.72
N GLY A 146 -20.26 -0.64 -9.81
CA GLY A 146 -21.69 -0.38 -10.05
C GLY A 146 -22.13 1.02 -9.65
N GLY A 147 -23.02 1.64 -10.42
CA GLY A 147 -23.51 3.00 -10.15
C GLY A 147 -22.60 4.10 -10.69
N THR A 148 -22.87 5.35 -10.30
CA THR A 148 -22.12 6.53 -10.78
C THR A 148 -21.56 7.30 -9.58
N PRO A 149 -20.24 7.44 -9.44
CA PRO A 149 -19.65 8.22 -8.35
C PRO A 149 -19.89 9.73 -8.53
N SER A 150 -19.87 10.48 -7.43
CA SER A 150 -19.63 11.92 -7.49
C SER A 150 -18.14 12.21 -7.73
N GLU A 151 -17.80 13.40 -8.24
CA GLU A 151 -16.41 13.81 -8.42
C GLU A 151 -15.64 13.76 -7.09
N GLU A 152 -16.23 14.25 -6.00
CA GLU A 152 -15.61 14.19 -4.66
C GLU A 152 -15.31 12.75 -4.23
N MET A 153 -16.28 11.84 -4.39
CA MET A 153 -16.07 10.44 -4.01
C MET A 153 -14.98 9.80 -4.85
N CYS A 154 -14.94 10.05 -6.16
CA CYS A 154 -13.89 9.49 -7.01
C CYS A 154 -12.52 10.11 -6.70
N ILE A 155 -12.43 11.40 -6.34
CA ILE A 155 -11.19 12.01 -5.82
C ILE A 155 -10.71 11.28 -4.56
N ARG A 156 -11.58 11.11 -3.56
CA ARG A 156 -11.22 10.43 -2.29
C ARG A 156 -10.86 8.96 -2.51
N TRP A 157 -11.57 8.28 -3.40
CA TRP A 157 -11.28 6.88 -3.70
C TRP A 157 -9.97 6.73 -4.49
N MET A 158 -9.67 7.64 -5.43
CA MET A 158 -8.37 7.65 -6.11
C MET A 158 -7.22 7.97 -5.15
N GLN A 159 -7.44 8.87 -4.18
CA GLN A 159 -6.46 9.17 -3.13
C GLN A 159 -6.09 7.91 -2.34
N VAL A 160 -7.07 7.20 -1.76
CA VAL A 160 -6.78 5.98 -0.99
C VAL A 160 -6.40 4.80 -1.89
N GLY A 161 -7.01 4.72 -3.06
CA GLY A 161 -6.81 3.67 -4.06
C GLY A 161 -5.39 3.68 -4.65
N ALA A 162 -4.72 4.83 -4.68
CA ALA A 162 -3.30 4.92 -4.99
C ALA A 162 -2.42 4.12 -3.99
N PHE A 163 -2.93 3.83 -2.80
CA PHE A 163 -2.24 3.06 -1.76
C PHE A 163 -2.73 1.61 -1.65
N TYR A 164 -3.55 1.15 -2.60
CA TYR A 164 -3.89 -0.28 -2.70
C TYR A 164 -2.74 -1.05 -3.34
N PRO A 165 -2.36 -2.24 -2.84
CA PRO A 165 -1.33 -3.05 -3.48
C PRO A 165 -1.64 -3.32 -4.97
N TYR A 166 -2.87 -3.72 -5.26
CA TYR A 166 -3.47 -3.71 -6.58
C TYR A 166 -4.35 -2.47 -6.75
N SER A 167 -3.88 -1.49 -7.51
CA SER A 167 -4.56 -0.21 -7.73
C SER A 167 -5.15 -0.16 -9.14
N ARG A 168 -6.48 -0.33 -9.25
CA ARG A 168 -7.23 -0.30 -10.52
C ARG A 168 -8.50 0.55 -10.38
N ASN A 169 -8.71 1.47 -11.32
CA ASN A 169 -10.03 2.04 -11.60
C ASN A 169 -10.73 1.15 -12.64
N HIS A 170 -11.94 0.70 -12.33
CA HIS A 170 -12.73 -0.18 -13.18
C HIS A 170 -14.21 0.15 -13.04
N ASN A 171 -14.97 0.02 -14.12
CA ASN A 171 -16.36 0.45 -14.21
C ASN A 171 -17.20 -0.62 -14.91
N VAL A 172 -18.49 -0.68 -14.58
CA VAL A 172 -19.45 -1.53 -15.29
C VAL A 172 -19.76 -0.95 -16.67
N ARG A 173 -20.33 -1.79 -17.53
CA ARG A 173 -20.82 -1.36 -18.84
C ARG A 173 -22.01 -0.39 -18.67
N ASP A 174 -22.13 0.55 -19.60
CA ASP A 174 -23.29 1.45 -19.76
C ASP A 174 -23.46 2.47 -18.60
N THR A 175 -22.38 2.80 -17.89
CA THR A 175 -22.28 3.93 -16.94
C THR A 175 -21.34 5.02 -17.50
N PRO A 176 -21.43 6.28 -17.01
CA PRO A 176 -20.51 7.35 -17.42
C PRO A 176 -19.04 7.02 -17.15
N ASP A 177 -18.13 7.57 -17.97
CA ASP A 177 -16.70 7.41 -17.79
C ASP A 177 -16.24 7.97 -16.43
N GLN A 178 -15.41 7.21 -15.73
CA GLN A 178 -14.87 7.57 -14.41
C GLN A 178 -13.35 7.45 -14.32
N ASP A 179 -12.66 7.23 -15.43
CA ASP A 179 -11.21 7.28 -15.46
C ASP A 179 -10.72 8.70 -15.07
N PRO A 180 -9.52 8.85 -14.51
CA PRO A 180 -9.09 10.15 -13.98
C PRO A 180 -9.22 11.32 -14.96
N ALA A 181 -9.09 11.08 -16.27
CA ALA A 181 -9.14 12.13 -17.29
C ALA A 181 -10.56 12.55 -17.69
N SER A 182 -11.61 11.84 -17.24
CA SER A 182 -13.01 12.20 -17.48
C SER A 182 -13.51 13.31 -16.57
N TRP A 183 -12.76 13.63 -15.50
CA TRP A 183 -13.14 14.60 -14.47
C TRP A 183 -12.58 16.01 -14.72
N SER A 184 -12.92 16.97 -13.84
CA SER A 184 -12.38 18.33 -13.91
C SER A 184 -10.84 18.35 -13.83
N ALA A 185 -10.21 19.36 -14.44
CA ALA A 185 -8.75 19.52 -14.39
C ALA A 185 -8.20 19.59 -12.95
N SER A 186 -8.97 20.16 -12.02
CA SER A 186 -8.65 20.16 -10.59
C SER A 186 -8.67 18.75 -9.99
N ALA A 187 -9.70 17.96 -10.30
CA ALA A 187 -9.79 16.56 -9.84
C ALA A 187 -8.63 15.73 -10.37
N VAL A 188 -8.33 15.85 -11.68
CA VAL A 188 -7.18 15.19 -12.34
C VAL A 188 -5.88 15.48 -11.58
N ALA A 189 -5.59 16.76 -11.31
CA ALA A 189 -4.36 17.15 -10.62
C ALA A 189 -4.24 16.52 -9.22
N ILE A 190 -5.35 16.46 -8.47
CA ILE A 190 -5.40 15.83 -7.15
C ILE A 190 -5.15 14.32 -7.26
N MET A 191 -5.87 13.63 -8.15
CA MET A 191 -5.72 12.18 -8.35
C MET A 191 -4.30 11.81 -8.78
N VAL A 192 -3.71 12.57 -9.71
CA VAL A 192 -2.34 12.38 -10.19
C VAL A 192 -1.32 12.59 -9.08
N SER A 193 -1.51 13.57 -8.18
CA SER A 193 -0.60 13.79 -7.06
C SER A 193 -0.50 12.58 -6.12
N ALA A 194 -1.62 11.89 -5.85
CA ALA A 194 -1.63 10.66 -5.06
C ALA A 194 -0.88 9.52 -5.79
N LEU A 195 -1.05 9.42 -7.12
CA LEU A 195 -0.32 8.46 -7.94
C LEU A 195 1.19 8.75 -7.98
N HIS A 196 1.62 10.01 -7.98
CA HIS A 196 3.05 10.35 -7.89
C HIS A 196 3.67 9.87 -6.58
N ILE A 197 2.95 9.99 -5.45
CA ILE A 197 3.40 9.45 -4.16
C ILE A 197 3.51 7.93 -4.25
N ARG A 198 2.50 7.24 -4.80
CA ARG A 198 2.54 5.79 -5.04
C ARG A 198 3.79 5.40 -5.84
N TYR A 199 4.02 6.03 -6.98
CA TYR A 199 5.15 5.72 -7.87
C TYR A 199 6.50 5.95 -7.19
N THR A 200 6.59 7.00 -6.38
CA THR A 200 7.77 7.28 -5.56
C THR A 200 8.09 6.15 -4.58
N LEU A 201 7.05 5.51 -4.03
CA LEU A 201 7.15 4.44 -3.02
C LEU A 201 7.21 3.02 -3.60
N LEU A 202 7.21 2.85 -4.92
CA LEU A 202 7.23 1.51 -5.53
C LEU A 202 8.42 0.62 -5.09
N PRO A 203 9.66 1.14 -4.91
CA PRO A 203 10.74 0.31 -4.37
C PRO A 203 10.46 -0.23 -2.97
N TYR A 204 9.81 0.58 -2.11
CA TYR A 204 9.36 0.14 -0.79
C TYR A 204 8.29 -0.95 -0.90
N TYR A 205 7.23 -0.73 -1.70
CA TYR A 205 6.21 -1.75 -1.97
C TYR A 205 6.82 -3.06 -2.48
N TYR A 206 7.73 -2.97 -3.44
CA TYR A 206 8.35 -4.14 -4.05
C TYR A 206 9.22 -4.92 -3.05
N THR A 207 9.91 -4.22 -2.15
CA THR A 207 10.63 -4.83 -1.04
C THR A 207 9.68 -5.50 -0.04
N LEU A 208 8.51 -4.91 0.24
CA LEU A 208 7.48 -5.55 1.06
C LEU A 208 6.93 -6.82 0.39
N PHE A 209 6.73 -6.81 -0.93
CA PHE A 209 6.33 -8.01 -1.67
C PHE A 209 7.39 -9.10 -1.65
N TYR A 210 8.66 -8.74 -1.74
CA TYR A 210 9.78 -9.68 -1.55
C TYR A 210 9.71 -10.34 -0.17
N LYS A 211 9.50 -9.56 0.90
CA LYS A 211 9.34 -10.12 2.26
C LYS A 211 8.07 -10.96 2.40
N ALA A 212 6.97 -10.56 1.78
CA ALA A 212 5.75 -11.36 1.75
C ALA A 212 5.99 -12.72 1.08
N HIS A 213 6.69 -12.73 -0.05
CA HIS A 213 7.02 -13.94 -0.79
C HIS A 213 8.00 -14.86 -0.04
N THR A 214 9.01 -14.32 0.62
CA THR A 214 10.10 -15.10 1.24
C THR A 214 9.87 -15.42 2.71
N GLN A 215 9.08 -14.63 3.43
CA GLN A 215 8.93 -14.70 4.90
C GLN A 215 7.46 -14.82 5.34
N GLY A 216 6.50 -14.71 4.42
CA GLY A 216 5.07 -14.70 4.76
C GLY A 216 4.59 -13.42 5.46
N SER A 217 5.36 -12.33 5.38
CA SER A 217 4.94 -11.04 5.94
C SER A 217 3.79 -10.41 5.17
N THR A 218 3.08 -9.44 5.76
CA THR A 218 2.03 -8.69 5.07
C THR A 218 2.53 -7.38 4.47
N VAL A 219 1.90 -6.96 3.35
CA VAL A 219 2.19 -5.67 2.67
C VAL A 219 1.31 -4.58 3.25
N ILE A 220 -0.01 -4.80 3.33
CA ILE A 220 -0.93 -3.94 4.09
C ILE A 220 -1.16 -4.58 5.46
N ARG A 221 -1.16 -3.77 6.51
CA ARG A 221 -1.31 -4.23 7.89
C ARG A 221 -2.36 -3.42 8.64
N PRO A 222 -3.17 -4.06 9.50
CA PRO A 222 -3.91 -3.34 10.51
C PRO A 222 -2.92 -2.79 11.55
N LEU A 223 -3.34 -1.81 12.35
CA LEU A 223 -2.48 -1.26 13.40
C LEU A 223 -2.10 -2.32 14.45
N PHE A 224 -3.03 -3.21 14.82
CA PHE A 224 -2.76 -4.21 15.86
C PHE A 224 -1.67 -5.23 15.50
N HIS A 225 -1.25 -5.35 14.23
CA HIS A 225 -0.08 -6.17 13.87
C HIS A 225 1.22 -5.58 14.44
N GLU A 226 1.30 -4.25 14.50
CA GLU A 226 2.46 -3.53 15.04
C GLU A 226 2.28 -3.18 16.52
N TYR A 227 1.04 -3.15 17.00
CA TYR A 227 0.67 -2.78 18.37
C TYR A 227 -0.31 -3.79 18.99
N PRO A 228 0.07 -5.08 19.15
CA PRO A 228 -0.88 -6.13 19.56
C PRO A 228 -1.37 -6.01 21.00
N THR A 229 -0.65 -5.27 21.85
CA THR A 229 -1.02 -5.04 23.26
C THR A 229 -1.85 -3.77 23.46
N ASP A 230 -1.99 -2.96 22.41
CA ASP A 230 -2.79 -1.74 22.44
C ASP A 230 -4.25 -2.08 22.13
N LYS A 231 -5.10 -2.02 23.16
CA LYS A 231 -6.52 -2.37 23.03
C LYS A 231 -7.27 -1.48 22.05
N ALA A 232 -6.90 -0.21 21.94
CA ALA A 232 -7.57 0.69 21.01
C ALA A 232 -7.24 0.31 19.56
N ALA A 233 -6.00 -0.07 19.28
CA ALA A 233 -5.56 -0.49 17.94
C ALA A 233 -6.28 -1.74 17.40
N LEU A 234 -6.91 -2.55 18.26
CA LEU A 234 -7.68 -3.75 17.87
C LEU A 234 -8.94 -3.40 17.05
N ASP A 235 -9.58 -2.27 17.37
CA ASP A 235 -10.85 -1.85 16.75
C ASP A 235 -10.66 -0.83 15.62
N ILE A 236 -9.42 -0.54 15.22
CA ILE A 236 -9.12 0.44 14.17
C ILE A 236 -9.13 -0.21 12.78
N PHE A 237 -10.08 0.22 11.94
CA PHE A 237 -10.25 -0.29 10.56
C PHE A 237 -10.34 0.80 9.47
N LEU A 238 -10.38 2.08 9.84
CA LEU A 238 -10.44 3.22 8.90
C LEU A 238 -9.07 3.87 8.62
N GLN A 239 -7.99 3.26 9.10
CA GLN A 239 -6.61 3.59 8.79
C GLN A 239 -5.82 2.28 8.75
N PHE A 240 -4.78 2.23 7.94
CA PHE A 240 -3.96 1.03 7.77
C PHE A 240 -2.49 1.41 7.57
N LEU A 241 -1.63 0.42 7.71
CA LEU A 241 -0.21 0.55 7.45
C LEU A 241 0.17 -0.11 6.13
N ILE A 242 1.10 0.49 5.41
CA ILE A 242 1.88 -0.15 4.36
C ILE A 242 3.22 -0.52 5.01
N GLY A 243 3.49 -1.82 5.10
CA GLY A 243 4.52 -2.36 5.96
C GLY A 243 4.32 -1.91 7.42
N SER A 244 5.42 -1.62 8.11
CA SER A 244 5.39 -1.20 9.52
C SER A 244 5.42 0.31 9.73
N HIS A 245 5.68 1.11 8.67
CA HIS A 245 6.18 2.48 8.84
C HIS A 245 5.43 3.57 8.08
N LEU A 246 4.47 3.22 7.22
CA LEU A 246 3.70 4.20 6.47
C LEU A 246 2.22 4.03 6.78
N MET A 247 1.62 4.98 7.49
CA MET A 247 0.20 4.97 7.83
C MET A 247 -0.60 5.82 6.85
N ILE A 248 -1.70 5.26 6.35
CA ILE A 248 -2.66 5.95 5.49
C ILE A 248 -3.98 6.09 6.26
N ALA A 249 -4.48 7.32 6.35
CA ALA A 249 -5.74 7.64 7.01
C ALA A 249 -6.66 8.42 6.05
N PRO A 250 -7.43 7.71 5.20
CA PRO A 250 -8.25 8.34 4.18
C PRO A 250 -9.48 9.05 4.75
N VAL A 251 -9.98 10.07 4.04
CA VAL A 251 -11.32 10.63 4.29
C VAL A 251 -12.36 9.68 3.72
N THR A 252 -13.31 9.26 4.55
CA THR A 252 -14.29 8.23 4.19
C THR A 252 -15.74 8.69 4.17
N ASP A 253 -15.99 9.98 4.34
CA ASP A 253 -17.33 10.54 4.48
C ASP A 253 -17.49 11.76 3.56
N ASP A 254 -18.70 11.90 3.00
CA ASP A 254 -19.01 12.95 2.04
C ASP A 254 -18.90 14.36 2.65
N GLY A 255 -18.28 15.28 1.92
CA GLY A 255 -18.05 16.66 2.35
C GLY A 255 -17.00 16.83 3.44
N ALA A 256 -16.46 15.76 4.01
CA ALA A 256 -15.49 15.85 5.11
C ALA A 256 -14.14 16.41 4.63
N ARG A 257 -13.55 17.28 5.44
CA ARG A 257 -12.24 17.91 5.22
C ARG A 257 -11.26 17.69 6.38
N GLN A 258 -11.64 16.82 7.31
CA GLN A 258 -10.83 16.34 8.42
C GLN A 258 -11.10 14.85 8.61
N VAL A 259 -10.16 14.14 9.25
CA VAL A 259 -10.31 12.72 9.59
C VAL A 259 -9.82 12.47 11.02
N GLN A 260 -10.49 11.57 11.73
CA GLN A 260 -10.03 11.08 13.03
C GLN A 260 -8.99 9.98 12.83
N VAL A 261 -7.80 10.18 13.40
CA VAL A 261 -6.67 9.25 13.28
C VAL A 261 -6.19 8.86 14.66
N TYR A 262 -6.22 7.56 14.95
CA TYR A 262 -5.60 6.99 16.14
C TYR A 262 -4.07 6.96 15.99
N ILE A 263 -3.37 7.49 16.98
CA ILE A 263 -1.90 7.59 17.00
C ILE A 263 -1.32 6.63 18.05
N PRO A 264 -0.76 5.47 17.66
CA PRO A 264 -0.14 4.52 18.59
C PRO A 264 1.13 5.06 19.24
N SER A 265 1.62 4.37 20.28
CA SER A 265 2.85 4.69 21.02
C SER A 265 4.13 4.52 20.18
N SER A 266 4.39 5.45 19.29
CA SER A 266 5.63 5.60 18.52
C SER A 266 5.79 7.05 18.07
N PRO A 267 7.00 7.49 17.71
CA PRO A 267 7.16 8.75 16.98
C PRO A 267 6.46 8.63 15.62
N TRP A 268 5.56 9.56 15.33
CA TRP A 268 4.90 9.69 14.04
C TRP A 268 5.18 11.08 13.46
N TYR A 269 5.39 11.16 12.16
CA TYR A 269 5.69 12.40 11.45
C TYR A 269 4.71 12.59 10.31
N ASN A 270 4.20 13.81 10.15
CA ASN A 270 3.40 14.15 8.98
C ASN A 270 4.26 14.04 7.71
N TYR A 271 3.79 13.29 6.72
CA TYR A 271 4.53 13.05 5.47
C TYR A 271 4.83 14.35 4.68
N TYR A 272 3.92 15.32 4.70
CA TYR A 272 4.04 16.53 3.89
C TYR A 272 4.88 17.61 4.58
N THR A 273 4.69 17.78 5.90
CA THR A 273 5.32 18.87 6.65
C THR A 273 6.55 18.42 7.45
N GLY A 274 6.76 17.12 7.62
CA GLY A 274 7.81 16.57 8.48
C GLY A 274 7.60 16.79 9.97
N SER A 275 6.53 17.48 10.38
CA SER A 275 6.25 17.78 11.78
C SER A 275 5.93 16.51 12.56
N ARG A 276 6.54 16.39 13.74
CA ARG A 276 6.26 15.30 14.68
C ARG A 276 4.85 15.47 15.26
N ILE A 277 4.09 14.39 15.29
CA ILE A 277 2.79 14.31 15.95
C ILE A 277 3.02 14.14 17.45
N ALA A 278 2.48 15.06 18.26
CA ALA A 278 2.66 15.07 19.71
C ALA A 278 1.77 14.05 20.45
N ALA A 279 0.70 13.59 19.81
CA ALA A 279 -0.24 12.63 20.38
C ALA A 279 0.38 11.23 20.49
N HIS A 280 0.04 10.53 21.57
CA HIS A 280 0.41 9.15 21.83
C HIS A 280 -0.78 8.41 22.47
N ASN A 281 -1.09 7.21 21.96
CA ASN A 281 -2.19 6.35 22.38
C ASN A 281 -3.57 7.03 22.41
N GLN A 282 -3.83 7.92 21.45
CA GLN A 282 -5.08 8.68 21.38
C GLN A 282 -5.44 9.04 19.93
N SER A 283 -6.72 9.30 19.69
CA SER A 283 -7.19 9.82 18.41
C SER A 283 -7.07 11.33 18.34
N ILE A 284 -6.69 11.84 17.17
CA ILE A 284 -6.63 13.26 16.84
C ILE A 284 -7.42 13.56 15.57
N SER A 285 -7.94 14.78 15.46
CA SER A 285 -8.45 15.29 14.19
C SER A 285 -7.28 15.80 13.34
N MET A 286 -7.14 15.29 12.12
CA MET A 286 -6.16 15.77 11.14
C MET A 286 -6.86 16.49 9.99
N GLU A 287 -6.30 17.63 9.58
CA GLU A 287 -6.71 18.32 8.36
C GLU A 287 -6.51 17.43 7.13
N ALA A 288 -7.55 17.35 6.32
CA ALA A 288 -7.62 16.54 5.12
C ALA A 288 -8.41 17.30 4.04
N PRO A 289 -7.96 18.49 3.59
CA PRO A 289 -8.60 19.20 2.49
C PRO A 289 -8.68 18.30 1.25
N LEU A 290 -9.54 18.66 0.28
CA LEU A 290 -9.85 17.77 -0.84
C LEU A 290 -8.61 17.29 -1.60
N ASN A 291 -7.56 18.11 -1.67
CA ASN A 291 -6.30 17.83 -2.36
C ASN A 291 -5.26 17.03 -1.54
N ILE A 292 -5.53 16.70 -0.28
CA ILE A 292 -4.58 16.01 0.61
C ILE A 292 -5.23 14.76 1.20
N ILE A 293 -4.52 13.63 1.11
CA ILE A 293 -4.79 12.44 1.90
C ILE A 293 -3.83 12.41 3.09
N PRO A 294 -4.30 12.29 4.34
CA PRO A 294 -3.41 12.19 5.50
C PRO A 294 -2.51 10.95 5.46
N ILE A 295 -1.21 11.18 5.58
CA ILE A 295 -0.15 10.18 5.60
C ILE A 295 0.78 10.47 6.77
N LEU A 296 1.08 9.45 7.57
CA LEU A 296 2.03 9.53 8.67
C LEU A 296 3.17 8.52 8.49
N LEU A 297 4.38 8.94 8.84
CA LEU A 297 5.58 8.12 8.85
C LEU A 297 5.94 7.73 10.28
N LYS A 298 6.10 6.43 10.57
CA LYS A 298 6.59 5.94 11.87
C LYS A 298 8.11 6.09 11.91
N GLY A 299 8.64 6.63 13.02
CA GLY A 299 10.09 6.66 13.28
C GLY A 299 10.72 5.27 13.28
N GLY A 300 12.02 5.22 12.99
CA GLY A 300 12.84 4.00 12.95
C GLY A 300 13.00 3.39 11.56
N ALA A 301 12.64 4.11 10.50
CA ALA A 301 12.50 3.56 9.16
C ALA A 301 13.41 4.25 8.14
N ILE A 302 13.97 3.47 7.22
CA ILE A 302 14.54 3.98 5.97
C ILE A 302 13.73 3.38 4.82
N LEU A 303 12.98 4.23 4.12
CA LEU A 303 12.12 3.83 3.01
C LEU A 303 12.82 4.13 1.68
N PRO A 304 13.14 3.12 0.84
CA PRO A 304 13.69 3.38 -0.48
C PRO A 304 12.62 3.97 -1.40
N THR A 305 13.00 5.03 -2.11
CA THR A 305 12.15 5.73 -3.07
C THR A 305 12.83 5.81 -4.43
N GLN A 306 12.06 6.08 -5.48
CA GLN A 306 12.60 6.29 -6.83
C GLN A 306 11.80 7.38 -7.54
N GLY A 307 12.41 8.11 -8.48
CA GLY A 307 11.69 9.13 -9.25
C GLY A 307 10.45 8.56 -9.97
N PHE A 308 9.30 9.22 -9.85
CA PHE A 308 8.08 8.79 -10.55
C PHE A 308 8.17 9.04 -12.06
N ALA A 309 7.36 8.32 -12.82
CA ALA A 309 7.15 8.52 -14.25
C ALA A 309 5.77 7.97 -14.65
N ASN A 310 5.37 8.16 -15.91
CA ASN A 310 4.06 7.73 -16.42
C ASN A 310 3.86 6.20 -16.42
N ASN A 311 4.93 5.42 -16.29
CA ASN A 311 4.87 3.97 -16.16
C ASN A 311 6.13 3.43 -15.47
N THR A 312 6.08 2.18 -15.02
CA THR A 312 7.16 1.55 -14.26
C THR A 312 8.42 1.28 -15.09
N LYS A 313 8.30 1.10 -16.41
CA LYS A 313 9.47 0.99 -17.29
C LYS A 313 10.35 2.24 -17.19
N LEU A 314 9.74 3.43 -17.30
CA LEU A 314 10.44 4.70 -17.21
C LEU A 314 10.84 5.06 -15.77
N SER A 315 10.01 4.75 -14.77
CA SER A 315 10.34 5.09 -13.38
C SER A 315 11.53 4.28 -12.86
N ARG A 316 11.70 3.04 -13.34
CA ARG A 316 12.81 2.15 -12.95
C ARG A 316 14.18 2.61 -13.45
N GLU A 317 14.22 3.55 -14.38
CA GLU A 317 15.44 4.20 -14.88
C GLU A 317 15.77 5.49 -14.09
N LYS A 318 14.87 5.93 -13.20
CA LYS A 318 15.09 7.16 -12.41
C LYS A 318 16.02 6.90 -11.23
N PRO A 319 16.69 7.94 -10.72
CA PRO A 319 17.49 7.84 -9.51
C PRO A 319 16.67 7.39 -8.29
N PHE A 320 17.33 6.68 -7.38
CA PHE A 320 16.82 6.34 -6.07
C PHE A 320 16.99 7.49 -5.08
N GLY A 321 16.12 7.49 -4.07
CA GLY A 321 16.27 8.26 -2.85
C GLY A 321 16.05 7.38 -1.62
N LEU A 322 16.42 7.90 -0.45
CA LEU A 322 16.12 7.29 0.85
C LEU A 322 15.35 8.28 1.73
N THR A 323 14.15 7.90 2.16
CA THR A 323 13.41 8.62 3.20
C THR A 323 13.76 8.04 4.56
N ILE A 324 14.47 8.82 5.39
CA ILE A 324 15.02 8.42 6.69
C ILE A 324 14.16 9.06 7.78
N VAL A 325 13.46 8.24 8.54
CA VAL A 325 12.52 8.66 9.58
C VAL A 325 13.07 8.23 10.94
N ILE A 326 13.50 9.19 11.74
CA ILE A 326 14.27 8.93 12.95
C ILE A 326 13.33 8.55 14.11
N ASP A 327 13.69 7.51 14.87
CA ASP A 327 12.94 7.12 16.08
C ASP A 327 13.33 7.94 17.33
N ALA A 328 12.74 7.59 18.47
CA ALA A 328 13.02 8.23 19.75
C ALA A 328 14.47 8.02 20.25
N ASN A 329 15.15 6.98 19.75
CA ASN A 329 16.53 6.65 20.09
C ASN A 329 17.54 7.25 19.10
N GLY A 330 17.07 8.02 18.11
CA GLY A 330 17.94 8.61 17.10
C GLY A 330 18.32 7.65 15.97
N ASN A 331 17.66 6.51 15.83
CA ASN A 331 18.01 5.46 14.88
C ASN A 331 16.97 5.31 13.76
N ALA A 332 17.41 4.76 12.63
CA ALA A 332 16.51 4.28 11.58
C ALA A 332 17.14 3.14 10.79
N ASN A 333 16.33 2.20 10.32
CA ASN A 333 16.81 1.09 9.49
C ASN A 333 15.86 0.77 8.34
N GLY A 334 16.40 0.17 7.29
CA GLY A 334 15.61 -0.26 6.15
C GLY A 334 16.39 -1.19 5.24
N ASP A 335 15.74 -1.62 4.17
CA ASP A 335 16.29 -2.49 3.16
C ASP A 335 15.64 -2.24 1.80
N LEU A 336 16.34 -2.65 0.75
CA LEU A 336 15.90 -2.56 -0.63
C LEU A 336 16.15 -3.90 -1.31
N PHE A 337 15.09 -4.50 -1.84
CA PHE A 337 15.16 -5.59 -2.81
C PHE A 337 14.92 -5.04 -4.21
N TYR A 338 15.74 -5.46 -5.17
CA TYR A 338 15.58 -5.08 -6.57
C TYR A 338 16.03 -6.22 -7.50
N ASP A 339 15.21 -6.59 -8.47
CA ASP A 339 15.57 -7.51 -9.55
C ASP A 339 15.16 -6.86 -10.89
N ASP A 340 15.12 -7.62 -11.98
CA ASP A 340 14.67 -7.09 -13.27
C ASP A 340 13.18 -6.69 -13.32
N GLY A 341 12.38 -7.12 -12.34
CA GLY A 341 10.96 -6.81 -12.20
C GLY A 341 10.02 -7.78 -12.91
N GLU A 342 10.51 -8.73 -13.70
CA GLU A 342 9.65 -9.57 -14.55
C GLU A 342 10.10 -11.01 -14.78
N SER A 343 11.36 -11.38 -14.52
CA SER A 343 11.81 -12.75 -14.70
C SER A 343 11.18 -13.71 -13.68
N ILE A 344 11.07 -14.96 -14.11
CA ILE A 344 10.63 -16.08 -13.27
C ILE A 344 11.81 -16.48 -12.36
N ASP A 345 11.52 -16.70 -11.07
CA ASP A 345 12.45 -17.27 -10.08
C ASP A 345 13.79 -16.53 -9.93
N THR A 346 13.74 -15.20 -9.91
CA THR A 346 14.92 -14.35 -9.63
C THR A 346 15.50 -14.62 -8.23
N ILE A 347 14.66 -14.98 -7.26
CA ILE A 347 15.09 -15.26 -5.88
C ILE A 347 15.82 -16.60 -5.79
N GLY A 348 15.27 -17.68 -6.38
CA GLY A 348 15.92 -19.00 -6.39
C GLY A 348 17.23 -19.02 -7.17
N SER A 349 17.27 -18.31 -8.29
CA SER A 349 18.49 -18.13 -9.11
C SER A 349 19.47 -17.09 -8.57
N LYS A 350 19.11 -16.38 -7.50
CA LYS A 350 19.84 -15.23 -6.94
C LYS A 350 20.10 -14.09 -7.93
N ALA A 351 19.33 -13.97 -9.00
CA ALA A 351 19.43 -12.88 -9.98
C ALA A 351 18.78 -11.58 -9.46
N TYR A 352 19.29 -11.05 -8.35
CA TYR A 352 18.77 -9.84 -7.70
C TYR A 352 19.88 -9.03 -7.00
N PHE A 353 19.50 -7.84 -6.57
CA PHE A 353 20.22 -6.93 -5.69
C PHE A 353 19.48 -6.83 -4.35
N TYR A 354 20.23 -6.84 -3.24
CA TYR A 354 19.69 -6.62 -1.91
C TYR A 354 20.67 -5.80 -1.06
N ALA A 355 20.19 -4.70 -0.48
CA ALA A 355 20.97 -3.83 0.40
C ALA A 355 20.22 -3.50 1.69
N LYS A 356 21.00 -3.24 2.74
CA LYS A 356 20.52 -2.78 4.05
C LYS A 356 21.02 -1.37 4.33
N PHE A 357 20.17 -0.59 5.00
CA PHE A 357 20.46 0.78 5.40
C PHE A 357 20.34 0.91 6.92
N ASN A 358 21.26 1.66 7.53
CA ASN A 358 21.21 1.97 8.95
C ASN A 358 21.69 3.40 9.22
N TRP A 359 20.88 4.17 9.94
CA TRP A 359 21.20 5.50 10.45
C TRP A 359 21.34 5.47 11.97
N SER A 360 22.40 6.11 12.49
CA SER A 360 22.64 6.38 13.90
C SER A 360 22.89 7.87 14.10
N SER A 361 22.04 8.54 14.89
CA SER A 361 22.25 9.95 15.23
C SER A 361 23.40 10.15 16.22
N THR A 362 23.71 9.14 17.05
CA THR A 362 24.85 9.16 17.98
C THR A 362 26.17 9.18 17.23
N ASP A 363 26.29 8.35 16.20
CA ASP A 363 27.48 8.29 15.35
C ASP A 363 27.44 9.34 14.23
N GLY A 364 26.26 9.95 14.03
CA GLY A 364 25.99 10.87 12.94
C GLY A 364 26.24 10.23 11.57
N GLN A 365 25.87 8.96 11.40
CA GLN A 365 26.29 8.15 10.26
C GLN A 365 25.12 7.39 9.62
N LEU A 366 25.04 7.41 8.28
CA LEU A 366 24.24 6.49 7.47
C LEU A 366 25.18 5.46 6.85
N THR A 367 24.81 4.19 6.90
CA THR A 367 25.49 3.12 6.17
C THR A 367 24.56 2.48 5.15
N MET A 368 25.06 2.24 3.95
CA MET A 368 24.46 1.42 2.91
C MET A 368 25.37 0.20 2.70
N ASN A 369 24.84 -0.98 2.99
CA ASN A 369 25.56 -2.25 2.87
C ASN A 369 24.87 -3.16 1.85
N VAL A 370 25.54 -3.40 0.73
CA VAL A 370 25.14 -4.30 -0.35
C VAL A 370 25.46 -5.73 0.08
N ILE A 371 24.40 -6.53 0.24
CA ILE A 371 24.48 -7.93 0.71
C ILE A 371 24.51 -8.90 -0.46
N GLU A 372 23.75 -8.62 -1.51
CA GLU A 372 23.70 -9.37 -2.76
C GLU A 372 23.67 -8.40 -3.93
N ASN A 373 24.44 -8.70 -4.98
CA ASN A 373 24.57 -7.84 -6.16
C ASN A 373 24.79 -8.66 -7.43
N SER A 374 23.98 -9.70 -7.60
CA SER A 374 23.98 -10.56 -8.77
C SER A 374 23.00 -10.08 -9.86
N TYR A 375 22.60 -8.80 -9.80
CA TYR A 375 21.82 -8.11 -10.83
C TYR A 375 22.68 -7.04 -11.53
N PRO A 376 23.22 -7.32 -12.74
CA PRO A 376 24.24 -6.48 -13.37
C PRO A 376 23.83 -5.04 -13.66
N HIS A 377 22.53 -4.78 -13.85
CA HIS A 377 22.06 -3.43 -14.20
C HIS A 377 21.97 -2.47 -13.01
N MET A 378 22.27 -2.93 -11.79
CA MET A 378 22.26 -2.03 -10.62
C MET A 378 23.33 -0.92 -10.73
N SER A 379 24.46 -1.20 -11.40
CA SER A 379 25.54 -0.24 -11.64
C SER A 379 25.14 0.97 -12.49
N ASN A 380 24.02 0.87 -13.22
CA ASN A 380 23.50 1.96 -14.05
C ASN A 380 22.60 2.92 -13.27
N LEU A 381 22.24 2.57 -12.03
CA LEU A 381 21.33 3.34 -11.19
C LEU A 381 22.12 4.01 -10.07
N ILE A 382 21.63 5.18 -9.67
CA ILE A 382 22.28 6.01 -8.65
C ILE A 382 21.35 6.27 -7.47
N LEU A 383 21.92 6.38 -6.28
CA LEU A 383 21.34 7.06 -5.13
C LEU A 383 21.64 8.55 -5.26
N ASP A 384 20.59 9.36 -5.41
CA ASP A 384 20.74 10.80 -5.63
C ASP A 384 20.26 11.66 -4.47
N SER A 385 19.34 11.16 -3.65
CA SER A 385 18.76 11.95 -2.55
C SER A 385 18.61 11.23 -1.22
N LEU A 386 18.75 11.98 -0.13
CA LEU A 386 18.38 11.60 1.23
C LEU A 386 17.38 12.62 1.75
N THR A 387 16.28 12.15 2.32
CA THR A 387 15.22 12.98 2.90
C THR A 387 15.03 12.58 4.36
N PHE A 388 15.35 13.47 5.30
CA PHE A 388 15.30 13.19 6.73
C PHE A 388 14.06 13.80 7.40
N TYR A 389 13.48 13.01 8.31
CA TYR A 389 12.39 13.40 9.20
C TYR A 389 12.85 13.22 10.65
N GLY A 390 12.65 14.25 11.47
CA GLY A 390 12.94 14.19 12.91
C GLY A 390 14.41 14.33 13.29
N LEU A 391 15.24 14.99 12.47
CA LEU A 391 16.60 15.38 12.88
C LEU A 391 16.54 16.42 14.00
N ASN A 392 17.24 16.17 15.10
CA ASN A 392 17.35 17.13 16.21
C ASN A 392 18.17 18.37 15.85
N SER A 393 19.16 18.21 14.96
CA SER A 393 20.01 19.28 14.45
C SER A 393 20.39 18.99 13.01
N ILE A 394 20.40 20.04 12.18
CA ILE A 394 20.85 19.93 10.79
C ILE A 394 22.38 19.93 10.79
N PRO A 395 23.04 18.93 10.19
CA PRO A 395 24.49 18.96 10.08
C PRO A 395 24.93 20.00 9.04
N ALA A 396 26.13 20.56 9.22
CA ALA A 396 26.64 21.57 8.28
C ALA A 396 26.93 20.94 6.91
N THR A 397 27.51 19.73 6.90
CA THR A 397 27.70 18.92 5.70
C THR A 397 27.50 17.44 5.99
N ILE A 398 27.22 16.67 4.95
CA ILE A 398 27.32 15.22 4.94
C ILE A 398 28.45 14.83 4.00
N ASP A 399 29.44 14.10 4.52
CA ASP A 399 30.59 13.62 3.78
C ASP A 399 30.37 12.18 3.35
N VAL A 400 30.61 11.89 2.07
CA VAL A 400 30.63 10.53 1.53
C VAL A 400 31.72 10.44 0.48
N LYS A 401 32.64 9.48 0.66
CA LYS A 401 33.83 9.29 -0.19
C LYS A 401 34.64 10.59 -0.39
N GLY A 402 34.74 11.43 0.65
CA GLY A 402 35.48 12.69 0.62
C GLY A 402 34.78 13.85 -0.10
N LYS A 403 33.58 13.63 -0.66
CA LYS A 403 32.72 14.69 -1.20
C LYS A 403 31.76 15.17 -0.12
N GLN A 404 31.59 16.49 -0.02
CA GLN A 404 30.70 17.11 0.96
C GLN A 404 29.43 17.63 0.28
N PHE A 405 28.29 17.26 0.85
CA PHE A 405 26.98 17.72 0.42
C PHE A 405 26.34 18.55 1.53
N ARG A 406 25.61 19.60 1.15
CA ARG A 406 24.95 20.48 2.13
C ARG A 406 23.49 20.06 2.29
N PRO A 407 23.06 19.68 3.50
CA PRO A 407 21.64 19.49 3.80
C PRO A 407 20.90 20.82 3.72
N VAL A 408 19.69 20.78 3.18
CA VAL A 408 18.81 21.94 3.01
C VAL A 408 17.47 21.65 3.68
N LEU A 409 17.00 22.57 4.53
CA LEU A 409 15.64 22.50 5.06
C LEU A 409 14.65 22.90 3.96
N ARG A 410 13.70 22.03 3.65
CA ARG A 410 12.64 22.35 2.68
C ARG A 410 11.75 23.46 3.25
N PRO A 411 11.45 24.53 2.47
CA PRO A 411 10.68 25.67 2.94
C PRO A 411 9.37 25.28 3.62
N ASP A 412 9.04 25.94 4.73
CA ASP A 412 7.80 25.76 5.51
C ASP A 412 7.56 24.33 6.02
N THR A 413 8.61 23.52 6.13
CA THR A 413 8.56 22.15 6.64
C THR A 413 9.70 21.87 7.63
N ASN A 414 9.63 20.71 8.29
CA ASN A 414 10.68 20.12 9.12
C ASN A 414 11.44 19.00 8.37
N ILE A 415 11.41 19.03 7.04
CA ILE A 415 12.04 18.00 6.18
C ILE A 415 13.39 18.52 5.71
N VAL A 416 14.44 17.74 5.95
CA VAL A 416 15.81 18.07 5.52
C VAL A 416 16.18 17.21 4.33
N GLU A 417 16.69 17.81 3.26
CA GLU A 417 17.02 17.13 2.02
C GLU A 417 18.50 17.32 1.66
N VAL A 418 19.07 16.26 1.10
CA VAL A 418 20.41 16.24 0.52
C VAL A 418 20.25 15.66 -0.87
N THR A 419 20.63 16.39 -1.91
CA THR A 419 20.39 16.01 -3.31
C THR A 419 21.67 16.11 -4.13
N GLY A 420 21.65 15.54 -5.34
CA GLY A 420 22.80 15.56 -6.24
C GLY A 420 23.95 14.66 -5.79
N LEU A 421 23.65 13.61 -5.00
CA LEU A 421 24.66 12.67 -4.51
C LEU A 421 25.37 11.94 -5.65
N GLY A 422 24.61 11.50 -6.67
CA GLY A 422 25.13 10.78 -7.82
C GLY A 422 25.96 9.52 -7.48
N LEU A 423 25.59 8.80 -6.41
CA LEU A 423 26.35 7.64 -5.94
C LEU A 423 25.83 6.36 -6.58
N SER A 424 26.71 5.48 -7.04
CA SER A 424 26.29 4.20 -7.63
C SER A 424 25.56 3.32 -6.63
N MET A 425 24.48 2.65 -7.04
CA MET A 425 23.70 1.79 -6.13
C MET A 425 24.34 0.42 -5.85
N ASP A 426 25.33 0.01 -6.64
CA ASP A 426 25.95 -1.31 -6.61
C ASP A 426 27.14 -1.43 -5.63
N GLU A 427 27.39 -0.39 -4.85
CA GLU A 427 28.52 -0.28 -3.92
C GLU A 427 28.05 0.08 -2.50
N ASN A 428 28.92 -0.23 -1.52
CA ASN A 428 28.74 0.24 -0.14
C ASN A 428 29.03 1.73 -0.02
N HIS A 429 28.24 2.44 0.80
CA HIS A 429 28.46 3.84 1.12
C HIS A 429 28.36 4.09 2.61
N ILE A 430 29.20 5.00 3.10
CA ILE A 430 29.15 5.52 4.47
C ILE A 430 29.05 7.04 4.37
N PHE A 431 27.97 7.59 4.92
CA PHE A 431 27.73 9.02 4.97
C PHE A 431 27.95 9.49 6.39
N THR A 432 28.84 10.46 6.59
CA THR A 432 29.18 10.98 7.91
C THR A 432 28.77 12.45 8.00
N SER A 433 27.90 12.77 8.94
CA SER A 433 27.52 14.14 9.26
C SER A 433 28.71 14.89 9.90
N LYS A 434 28.94 16.14 9.46
CA LYS A 434 30.04 16.99 9.93
C LYS A 434 29.52 18.36 10.34
N GLY A 435 29.94 18.81 11.51
CA GLY A 435 29.55 20.09 12.11
C GLY A 435 28.04 20.16 12.42
N MET A 436 27.64 21.18 13.17
CA MET A 436 26.23 21.47 13.44
C MET A 436 25.94 22.90 13.00
N THR A 437 24.88 23.11 12.24
CA THR A 437 24.32 24.44 12.03
C THR A 437 23.23 24.67 13.09
N THR A 438 23.54 25.48 14.10
CA THR A 438 22.51 26.01 15.01
C THR A 438 21.65 27.03 14.25
N PHE A 439 20.52 26.59 13.70
CA PHE A 439 19.46 27.51 13.34
C PHE A 439 18.78 27.97 14.63
N VAL A 440 19.18 29.15 15.10
CA VAL A 440 18.40 29.89 16.10
C VAL A 440 17.03 30.13 15.49
N HIS A 441 16.01 29.43 15.99
CA HIS A 441 14.61 29.72 15.69
C HIS A 441 14.38 31.22 15.91
N HIS A 442 14.26 31.99 14.84
CA HIS A 442 14.02 33.44 14.89
C HIS A 442 12.63 33.82 15.42
N TYR A 443 11.87 32.85 15.95
CA TYR A 443 10.54 33.07 16.51
C TYR A 443 10.52 33.47 18.00
N LEU A 444 11.66 33.46 18.71
CA LEU A 444 11.70 33.80 20.14
C LEU A 444 12.36 35.15 20.49
N LEU A 445 13.01 35.84 19.54
CA LEU A 445 13.62 37.15 19.82
C LEU A 445 12.66 38.34 19.59
N PHE A 446 11.57 38.17 18.84
CA PHE A 446 10.58 39.24 18.63
C PHE A 446 9.58 39.40 19.79
N VAL A 447 9.38 38.35 20.61
CA VAL A 447 8.43 38.41 21.75
C VAL A 447 9.08 39.03 22.99
N CYS A 448 10.39 38.87 23.19
CA CYS A 448 11.08 39.49 24.33
C CYS A 448 11.33 41.01 24.14
N PHE A 449 11.44 41.51 22.91
CA PHE A 449 11.63 42.94 22.68
C PHE A 449 10.34 43.77 22.82
N PHE A 450 9.17 43.15 22.60
CA PHE A 450 7.87 43.84 22.77
C PHE A 450 7.36 43.86 24.22
N LEU A 451 7.77 42.90 25.06
CA LEU A 451 7.40 42.88 26.48
C LEU A 451 8.23 43.84 27.35
N TRP A 452 9.38 44.32 26.86
CA TRP A 452 10.20 45.29 27.60
C TRP A 452 9.78 46.76 27.36
N VAL A 453 9.12 47.06 26.24
CA VAL A 453 8.66 48.43 25.92
C VAL A 453 7.29 48.76 26.54
N ILE A 454 6.51 47.76 26.96
CA ILE A 454 5.16 47.96 27.53
C ILE A 454 5.15 48.02 29.08
N GLN A 455 6.25 47.65 29.76
CA GLN A 455 6.36 47.73 31.23
C GLN A 455 7.12 48.96 31.77
N GLY A 456 7.53 49.90 30.90
CA GLY A 456 8.33 51.07 31.29
C GLY A 456 7.59 52.40 31.45
N LEU A 457 6.26 52.44 31.32
CA LEU A 457 5.47 53.68 31.43
C LEU A 457 4.37 53.54 32.47
N GLN A 458 4.75 53.62 33.74
CA GLN A 458 3.84 54.00 34.81
C GLN A 458 4.64 54.62 35.97
N ILE A 459 4.24 55.85 36.36
CA ILE A 459 4.47 56.53 37.66
C ILE A 459 5.84 57.27 37.73
N ASP A 460 6.00 58.58 38.00
CA ASP A 460 5.23 59.59 38.77
C ASP A 460 5.62 61.05 38.38
N HIS A 461 4.73 61.99 38.76
CA HIS A 461 4.73 63.48 38.73
C HIS A 461 4.11 64.22 37.54
#